data_AF-A0A7X6P653-F1
#
_entry.id   AF-A0A7X6P653-F1
#
_cell.length_a   1.000
_cell.length_b   1.000
_cell.length_c   1.000
_cell.angle_alpha   90.00
_cell.angle_beta   90.00
_cell.angle_gamma   90.00
#
_symmetry.space_group_name_H-M   'P 1'
#
loop_
_entity.id
_entity.type
_entity.pdbx_description
1 polymer ?
#
loop_
_entity_poly.entity_id
_entity_poly.type
_entity_poly.pdbx_seq_one_letter_code
_entity_poly.pdbx_strand_id
1 'polypeptide(L)'
;MFHRSDRNINTIRIIVPVRIGIAVLLALVALFANGLLRPVSAGSPQQAGPAGGGQARRFSMTYVYFGNSALYTSLVDNAQGALDHVAPSYFDLNKDGSLKLTQAVDRKFIDAMHERGISVTPFLSNHWDPDIGINALENRERLAVQIADA
;
A
#
# COMPACT_ATOMS: atom_id res chain seq x y z
N MET A 1 69.34 -21.17 -29.69
CA MET A 1 68.07 -21.48 -30.38
C MET A 1 67.12 -20.32 -30.05
N PHE A 2 67.14 -19.18 -30.79
CA PHE A 2 66.38 -18.91 -32.02
C PHE A 2 64.91 -19.41 -31.85
N HIS A 3 63.83 -18.63 -31.90
CA HIS A 3 63.45 -17.37 -32.57
C HIS A 3 62.25 -16.78 -31.77
N ARG A 4 62.25 -15.53 -31.31
CA ARG A 4 61.68 -14.34 -31.97
C ARG A 4 60.37 -14.57 -32.75
N SER A 5 59.28 -14.02 -32.24
CA SER A 5 58.21 -13.47 -33.09
C SER A 5 57.81 -12.11 -32.52
N ASP A 6 58.50 -11.08 -32.99
CA ASP A 6 58.06 -9.69 -32.90
C ASP A 6 56.87 -9.48 -33.85
N ARG A 7 55.91 -8.65 -33.46
CA ARG A 7 55.62 -7.34 -34.08
C ARG A 7 54.25 -6.86 -33.59
N ASN A 8 54.19 -5.76 -32.84
CA ASN A 8 54.35 -4.36 -33.27
C ASN A 8 53.02 -3.77 -33.77
N ILE A 9 52.68 -2.67 -33.12
CA ILE A 9 51.47 -1.88 -33.17
C ILE A 9 51.45 -1.13 -34.50
N ASN A 10 50.33 -1.16 -35.23
CA ASN A 10 50.09 -0.19 -36.28
C ASN A 10 48.72 0.47 -36.08
N THR A 11 48.83 1.66 -35.52
CA THR A 11 47.88 2.77 -35.47
C THR A 11 47.11 2.95 -36.78
N ILE A 12 45.79 2.75 -36.75
CA ILE A 12 44.89 3.27 -37.79
C ILE A 12 44.53 4.70 -37.39
N ARG A 13 45.03 5.66 -38.18
CA ARG A 13 44.59 7.05 -38.13
C ARG A 13 43.23 7.12 -38.83
N ILE A 14 42.15 7.24 -38.06
CA ILE A 14 40.90 7.78 -38.60
C ILE A 14 40.92 9.28 -38.35
N ILE A 15 41.21 10.01 -39.42
CA ILE A 15 40.99 11.44 -39.53
C ILE A 15 39.47 11.63 -39.56
N VAL A 16 38.87 12.06 -38.44
CA VAL A 16 37.51 12.59 -38.46
C VAL A 16 37.62 14.10 -38.67
N PRO A 17 37.01 14.67 -39.72
CA PRO A 17 37.15 16.08 -40.04
C PRO A 17 36.55 16.94 -38.91
N VAL A 18 37.42 17.77 -38.32
CA VAL A 18 37.10 18.97 -37.55
C VAL A 18 36.22 19.85 -38.43
N ARG A 19 34.88 19.71 -38.37
CA ARG A 19 33.88 20.69 -38.83
C ARG A 19 32.45 20.36 -38.38
N ILE A 20 32.24 19.96 -37.11
CA ILE A 20 30.94 20.16 -36.45
C ILE A 20 31.20 20.57 -34.99
N GLY A 21 32.04 21.59 -34.82
CA GLY A 21 32.04 22.41 -33.62
C GLY A 21 30.89 23.40 -33.72
N ILE A 22 30.20 23.63 -32.60
CA ILE A 22 29.12 24.62 -32.42
C ILE A 22 27.74 24.15 -32.94
N ALA A 23 27.24 23.05 -32.39
CA ALA A 23 25.78 22.84 -32.31
C ALA A 23 25.39 21.95 -31.13
N VAL A 24 26.24 20.99 -30.77
CA VAL A 24 25.91 20.02 -29.71
C VAL A 24 26.33 20.51 -28.30
N LEU A 25 27.23 21.49 -28.20
CA LEU A 25 27.69 22.01 -26.91
C LEU A 25 26.70 22.97 -26.22
N LEU A 26 25.71 23.51 -26.93
CA LEU A 26 24.65 24.32 -26.32
C LEU A 26 23.43 23.49 -25.87
N ALA A 27 23.30 22.24 -26.32
CA ALA A 27 22.21 21.37 -25.89
C ALA A 27 22.52 20.59 -24.60
N LEU A 28 23.80 20.42 -24.24
CA LEU A 28 24.20 19.61 -23.08
C LEU A 28 24.44 20.43 -21.79
N VAL A 29 24.55 21.76 -21.87
CA VAL A 29 24.62 22.62 -20.68
C VAL A 29 23.24 23.10 -20.22
N ALA A 30 22.22 23.10 -21.10
CA ALA A 30 20.85 23.44 -20.73
C ALA A 30 20.11 22.33 -19.98
N LEU A 31 20.63 21.10 -19.95
CA LEU A 31 19.99 19.96 -19.28
C LEU A 31 20.47 19.71 -17.84
N PHE A 32 21.51 20.39 -17.37
CA PHE A 32 22.04 20.22 -16.00
C PHE A 32 21.96 21.46 -15.10
N ALA A 33 21.47 22.60 -15.59
CA ALA A 33 21.37 23.83 -14.78
C ALA A 33 20.03 23.99 -14.03
N ASN A 34 18.98 23.21 -14.36
CA ASN A 34 17.65 23.35 -13.73
C ASN A 34 17.35 22.31 -12.63
N GLY A 35 18.35 21.52 -12.22
CA GLY A 35 18.15 20.39 -11.31
C GLY A 35 18.34 20.65 -9.82
N LEU A 36 18.91 21.79 -9.41
CA LEU A 36 19.40 21.95 -8.01
C LEU A 36 18.62 22.89 -7.09
N LEU A 37 17.46 23.43 -7.50
CA LEU A 37 16.62 24.26 -6.63
C LEU A 37 15.12 23.96 -6.78
N ARG A 38 14.74 22.67 -6.76
CA ARG A 38 13.34 22.33 -6.49
C ARG A 38 13.19 22.14 -4.99
N PRO A 39 12.54 23.06 -4.25
CA PRO A 39 12.07 22.69 -2.93
C PRO A 39 11.18 21.45 -3.11
N VAL A 40 11.42 20.40 -2.33
CA VAL A 40 10.43 19.34 -2.15
C VAL A 40 9.22 20.05 -1.55
N SER A 41 8.24 20.34 -2.41
CA SER A 41 6.92 20.69 -1.93
C SER A 41 6.44 19.45 -1.19
N ALA A 42 6.33 19.55 0.14
CA ALA A 42 5.47 18.66 0.90
C ALA A 42 4.14 18.60 0.13
N GLY A 43 3.69 17.40 -0.20
CA GLY A 43 2.55 17.18 -1.09
C GLY A 43 1.41 18.10 -0.68
N SER A 44 1.03 18.99 -1.58
CA SER A 44 -0.15 19.82 -1.39
C SER A 44 -1.35 18.88 -1.27
N PRO A 45 -2.29 19.09 -0.32
CA PRO A 45 -3.54 18.37 -0.35
C PRO A 45 -4.15 18.57 -1.74
N GLN A 46 -4.49 17.45 -2.36
CA GLN A 46 -5.05 17.36 -3.70
C GLN A 46 -6.18 18.39 -3.83
N GLN A 47 -6.01 19.36 -4.74
CA GLN A 47 -7.01 20.39 -5.00
C GLN A 47 -8.31 19.71 -5.43
N ALA A 48 -9.33 19.82 -4.57
CA ALA A 48 -10.68 19.46 -4.91
C ALA A 48 -11.11 20.26 -6.14
N GLY A 49 -11.67 19.58 -7.13
CA GLY A 49 -12.35 20.20 -8.27
C GLY A 49 -13.49 21.12 -7.81
N PRO A 50 -14.07 21.92 -8.72
CA PRO A 50 -15.01 22.98 -8.38
C PRO A 50 -16.12 22.46 -7.48
N ALA A 51 -16.25 23.09 -6.31
CA ALA A 51 -17.23 22.77 -5.29
C ALA A 51 -18.65 22.99 -5.83
N GLY A 52 -19.21 21.95 -6.43
CA GLY A 52 -20.65 21.73 -6.36
C GLY A 52 -21.01 21.55 -4.89
N GLY A 53 -22.04 22.26 -4.40
CA GLY A 53 -22.48 22.29 -3.01
C GLY A 53 -23.02 20.95 -2.47
N GLY A 54 -22.23 19.88 -2.55
CA GLY A 54 -22.46 18.62 -1.86
C GLY A 54 -21.80 18.70 -0.50
N GLN A 55 -22.60 18.63 0.56
CA GLN A 55 -22.11 18.37 1.91
C GLN A 55 -21.20 17.13 1.86
N ALA A 56 -19.96 17.25 2.38
CA ALA A 56 -19.11 16.08 2.53
C ALA A 56 -19.86 15.03 3.37
N ARG A 57 -20.09 13.84 2.80
CA ARG A 57 -20.79 12.76 3.50
C ARG A 57 -19.99 12.41 4.76
N ARG A 58 -20.65 12.42 5.92
CA ARG A 58 -20.05 11.96 7.18
C ARG A 58 -19.85 10.44 7.09
N PHE A 59 -18.65 10.00 7.40
CA PHE A 59 -18.31 8.58 7.49
C PHE A 59 -18.85 7.99 8.80
N SER A 60 -19.47 6.81 8.71
CA SER A 60 -20.08 6.09 9.83
C SER A 60 -19.67 4.63 9.83
N MET A 61 -19.14 4.17 10.96
CA MET A 61 -18.61 2.81 11.12
C MET A 61 -19.03 2.21 12.45
N THR A 62 -19.26 0.89 12.46
CA THR A 62 -19.57 0.14 13.68
C THR A 62 -18.68 -1.08 13.87
N TYR A 63 -18.43 -1.44 15.12
CA TYR A 63 -17.77 -2.68 15.52
C TYR A 63 -18.81 -3.72 15.91
N VAL A 64 -18.64 -4.96 15.46
CA VAL A 64 -19.55 -6.05 15.78
C VAL A 64 -18.77 -7.19 16.42
N TYR A 65 -18.86 -7.28 17.74
CA TYR A 65 -18.05 -8.18 18.56
C TYR A 65 -18.75 -9.52 18.82
N PHE A 66 -20.02 -9.50 19.23
CA PHE A 66 -20.74 -10.68 19.70
C PHE A 66 -21.76 -11.18 18.66
N GLY A 67 -21.85 -12.49 18.49
CA GLY A 67 -22.90 -13.15 17.72
C GLY A 67 -22.40 -13.92 16.50
N ASN A 68 -23.28 -14.03 15.51
CA ASN A 68 -23.03 -14.68 14.22
C ASN A 68 -23.55 -13.78 13.08
N SER A 69 -23.33 -14.19 11.84
CA SER A 69 -23.72 -13.47 10.63
C SER A 69 -25.17 -13.01 10.56
N ALA A 70 -26.10 -13.84 11.04
CA ALA A 70 -27.53 -13.50 11.05
C ALA A 70 -27.79 -12.33 11.99
N LEU A 71 -27.19 -12.36 13.19
CA LEU A 71 -27.27 -11.24 14.12
C LEU A 71 -26.59 -9.99 13.54
N TYR A 72 -25.43 -10.13 12.90
CA TYR A 72 -24.69 -9.01 12.33
C TYR A 72 -25.51 -8.27 11.27
N THR A 73 -26.17 -9.02 10.38
CA THR A 73 -27.04 -8.45 9.34
C THR A 73 -28.17 -7.65 9.98
N SER A 74 -28.82 -8.20 11.01
CA SER A 74 -29.90 -7.48 11.71
C SER A 74 -29.43 -6.19 12.38
N LEU A 75 -28.21 -6.16 12.94
CA LEU A 75 -27.63 -4.96 13.54
C LEU A 75 -27.36 -3.88 12.48
N VAL A 76 -26.89 -4.28 11.30
CA VAL A 76 -26.70 -3.37 10.16
C VAL A 76 -28.05 -2.85 9.64
N ASP A 77 -29.06 -3.72 9.51
CA ASP A 77 -30.40 -3.33 9.06
C ASP A 77 -31.04 -2.32 10.02
N ASN A 78 -30.85 -2.51 11.32
CA ASN A 78 -31.33 -1.57 12.34
C ASN A 78 -30.68 -0.18 12.27
N ALA A 79 -29.53 -0.05 11.61
CA ALA A 79 -28.89 1.24 11.35
C ALA A 79 -29.50 1.98 10.14
N GLN A 80 -30.51 1.41 9.47
CA GLN A 80 -31.34 2.06 8.44
C GLN A 80 -30.52 2.78 7.34
N GLY A 81 -29.44 2.14 6.88
CA GLY A 81 -28.58 2.68 5.82
C GLY A 81 -27.62 3.80 6.25
N ALA A 82 -27.48 4.03 7.56
CA ALA A 82 -26.57 5.04 8.10
C ALA A 82 -25.10 4.61 8.17
N LEU A 83 -24.78 3.34 7.87
CA LEU A 83 -23.41 2.82 7.96
C LEU A 83 -22.71 2.85 6.60
N ASP A 84 -21.45 3.25 6.58
CA ASP A 84 -20.52 3.08 5.47
C ASP A 84 -19.66 1.83 5.64
N HIS A 85 -19.43 1.42 6.89
CA HIS A 85 -18.43 0.42 7.23
C HIS A 85 -18.84 -0.43 8.45
N VAL A 86 -18.56 -1.72 8.41
CA VAL A 86 -18.66 -2.64 9.55
C VAL A 86 -17.34 -3.35 9.84
N ALA A 87 -16.96 -3.43 11.11
CA ALA A 87 -15.81 -4.18 11.60
C ALA A 87 -16.23 -5.38 12.46
N PRO A 88 -16.37 -6.57 11.86
CA PRO A 88 -16.71 -7.78 12.61
C PRO A 88 -15.47 -8.42 13.26
N SER A 89 -15.70 -9.18 14.35
CA SER A 89 -14.67 -9.88 15.15
C SER A 89 -14.15 -11.14 14.45
N TYR A 90 -13.57 -11.00 13.27
CA TYR A 90 -13.09 -12.13 12.47
C TYR A 90 -11.72 -12.64 12.91
N PHE A 91 -10.88 -11.76 13.47
CA PHE A 91 -9.52 -12.09 13.83
C PHE A 91 -9.28 -12.01 15.33
N ASP A 92 -8.81 -13.11 15.88
CA ASP A 92 -8.24 -13.24 17.21
C ASP A 92 -6.75 -13.55 17.10
N LEU A 93 -6.08 -13.57 18.25
CA LEU A 93 -4.71 -14.05 18.39
C LEU A 93 -4.67 -15.34 19.19
N ASN A 94 -3.84 -16.29 18.75
CA ASN A 94 -3.41 -17.42 19.57
C ASN A 94 -2.41 -16.94 20.63
N LYS A 95 -2.17 -17.78 21.64
CA LYS A 95 -1.20 -17.48 22.72
C LYS A 95 0.22 -17.20 22.21
N ASP A 96 0.61 -17.79 21.08
CA ASP A 96 1.92 -17.59 20.45
C ASP A 96 2.01 -16.33 19.56
N GLY A 97 0.96 -15.49 19.54
CA GLY A 97 0.91 -14.30 18.69
C GLY A 97 0.62 -14.58 17.21
N SER A 98 0.20 -15.80 16.84
CA SER A 98 -0.30 -16.08 15.49
C SER A 98 -1.77 -15.70 15.31
N LEU A 99 -2.16 -15.47 14.05
CA LEU A 99 -3.55 -15.21 13.67
C LEU A 99 -4.45 -16.42 13.99
N LYS A 100 -5.64 -16.13 14.52
CA LYS A 100 -6.72 -17.09 14.72
C LYS A 100 -8.00 -16.54 14.07
N LEU A 101 -8.56 -17.27 13.12
CA LEU A 101 -9.87 -16.98 12.56
C LEU A 101 -10.97 -17.38 13.56
N THR A 102 -11.93 -16.50 13.79
CA THR A 102 -13.10 -16.81 14.62
C THR A 102 -14.15 -17.59 13.82
N GLN A 103 -15.13 -18.17 14.51
CA GLN A 103 -16.27 -18.82 13.87
C GLN A 103 -17.27 -17.81 13.26
N ALA A 104 -17.04 -16.51 13.42
CA ALA A 104 -17.90 -15.46 12.88
C ALA A 104 -17.60 -15.15 11.40
N VAL A 105 -16.47 -15.64 10.85
CA VAL A 105 -16.13 -15.43 9.44
C VAL A 105 -17.19 -16.09 8.55
N ASP A 106 -17.85 -15.27 7.74
CA ASP A 106 -18.88 -15.74 6.82
C ASP A 106 -18.89 -14.93 5.54
N ARG A 107 -18.58 -15.62 4.44
CA ARG A 107 -18.55 -15.04 3.11
C ARG A 107 -19.90 -14.44 2.70
N LYS A 108 -21.01 -15.06 3.11
CA LYS A 108 -22.35 -14.56 2.75
C LYS A 108 -22.65 -13.21 3.38
N PHE A 109 -22.21 -13.00 4.62
CA PHE A 109 -22.32 -11.70 5.27
C PHE A 109 -21.47 -10.64 4.54
N ILE A 110 -20.22 -10.97 4.21
CA ILE A 110 -19.32 -10.07 3.49
C ILE A 110 -19.92 -9.63 2.15
N ASP A 111 -20.38 -10.59 1.36
CA ASP A 111 -20.98 -10.31 0.05
C ASP A 111 -22.27 -9.48 0.21
N ALA A 112 -23.13 -9.79 1.19
CA ALA A 112 -24.34 -9.02 1.47
C ALA A 112 -24.04 -7.57 1.90
N MET A 113 -22.94 -7.30 2.62
CA MET A 113 -22.52 -5.93 2.95
C MET A 113 -22.03 -5.18 1.71
N HIS A 114 -21.22 -5.83 0.88
CA HIS A 114 -20.71 -5.22 -0.36
C HIS A 114 -21.84 -4.90 -1.35
N GLU A 115 -22.86 -5.76 -1.47
CA GLU A 115 -24.07 -5.49 -2.27
C GLU A 115 -24.81 -4.22 -1.81
N ARG A 116 -24.70 -3.87 -0.52
CA ARG A 116 -25.29 -2.67 0.07
C ARG A 116 -24.36 -1.45 0.02
N GLY A 117 -23.16 -1.59 -0.55
CA GLY A 117 -22.13 -0.55 -0.55
C GLY A 117 -21.44 -0.32 0.79
N ILE A 118 -21.54 -1.28 1.71
CA ILE A 118 -20.92 -1.22 3.04
C ILE A 118 -19.57 -1.95 2.99
N SER A 119 -18.50 -1.27 3.41
CA SER A 119 -17.18 -1.89 3.52
C SER A 119 -17.08 -2.79 4.74
N VAL A 120 -16.36 -3.90 4.61
CA VAL A 120 -16.09 -4.83 5.72
C VAL A 120 -14.58 -4.83 6.01
N THR A 121 -14.19 -4.51 7.24
CA THR A 121 -12.79 -4.67 7.69
C THR A 121 -12.75 -5.53 8.94
N PRO A 122 -12.10 -6.70 8.91
CA PRO A 122 -11.96 -7.51 10.11
C PRO A 122 -11.19 -6.73 11.18
N PHE A 123 -11.66 -6.72 12.42
CA PHE A 123 -10.83 -6.24 13.53
C PHE A 123 -10.10 -7.41 14.18
N LEU A 124 -8.89 -7.12 14.69
CA LEU A 124 -8.00 -8.04 15.37
C LEU A 124 -8.08 -7.86 16.88
N SER A 125 -8.31 -8.94 17.62
CA SER A 125 -8.45 -8.93 19.08
C SER A 125 -7.36 -9.75 19.77
N ASN A 126 -6.76 -9.19 20.82
CA ASN A 126 -6.01 -9.94 21.83
C ASN A 126 -6.88 -10.27 23.07
N HIS A 127 -8.17 -9.97 23.05
CA HIS A 127 -9.10 -10.14 24.19
C HIS A 127 -8.62 -9.44 25.48
N TRP A 128 -7.89 -8.33 25.33
CA TRP A 128 -7.29 -7.59 26.45
C TRP A 128 -6.22 -8.37 27.23
N ASP A 129 -5.71 -9.47 26.66
CA ASP A 129 -4.60 -10.22 27.21
C ASP A 129 -3.27 -9.57 26.78
N PRO A 130 -2.50 -8.99 27.72
CA PRO A 130 -1.27 -8.28 27.39
C PRO A 130 -0.18 -9.23 26.85
N ASP A 131 -0.10 -10.46 27.36
CA ASP A 131 0.93 -11.42 26.96
C ASP A 131 0.71 -11.86 25.50
N ILE A 132 -0.56 -12.08 25.12
CA ILE A 132 -0.92 -12.35 23.72
C ILE A 132 -0.53 -11.18 22.81
N GLY A 133 -0.77 -9.94 23.26
CA GLY A 133 -0.39 -8.73 22.51
C GLY A 133 1.12 -8.60 22.33
N ILE A 134 1.90 -8.86 23.38
CA ILE A 134 3.37 -8.85 23.32
C ILE A 134 3.88 -9.91 22.33
N ASN A 135 3.40 -11.15 22.46
CA ASN A 135 3.79 -12.25 21.58
C ASN A 135 3.45 -11.96 20.10
N ALA A 136 2.31 -11.30 19.85
CA ALA A 136 1.93 -10.87 18.50
C ALA A 136 2.87 -9.80 17.92
N LEU A 137 3.36 -8.86 18.73
CA LEU A 137 4.33 -7.84 18.30
C LEU A 137 5.73 -8.42 18.06
N GLU A 138 6.14 -9.40 18.87
CA GLU A 138 7.36 -10.18 18.65
C GLU A 138 7.28 -10.96 17.32
N ASN A 139 6.10 -11.47 16.99
CA ASN A 139 5.79 -12.24 15.78
C ASN A 139 5.22 -11.40 14.61
N ARG A 140 5.36 -10.06 14.64
CA ARG A 140 4.64 -9.12 13.76
C ARG A 140 4.77 -9.38 12.26
N GLU A 141 5.92 -9.84 11.79
CA GLU A 141 6.15 -10.07 10.35
C GLU A 141 5.33 -11.26 9.86
N ARG A 142 5.36 -12.38 10.60
CA ARG A 142 4.53 -13.54 10.31
C ARG A 142 3.05 -13.22 10.46
N LEU A 143 2.68 -12.49 11.51
CA LEU A 143 1.29 -12.09 11.73
C LEU A 143 0.76 -11.21 10.58
N ALA A 144 1.56 -10.25 10.10
CA ALA A 144 1.18 -9.41 8.96
C ALA A 144 0.93 -10.23 7.69
N VAL A 145 1.78 -11.23 7.41
CA VAL A 145 1.57 -12.16 6.29
C VAL A 145 0.28 -12.96 6.48
N GLN A 146 0.05 -13.52 7.67
CA GLN A 146 -1.17 -14.27 7.97
C GLN A 146 -2.45 -13.43 7.78
N ILE A 147 -2.41 -12.15 8.17
CA ILE A 147 -3.54 -11.22 7.99
C ILE A 147 -3.77 -10.91 6.51
N ALA A 148 -2.71 -10.76 5.72
CA ALA A 148 -2.81 -10.47 4.29
C ALA A 148 -3.34 -11.67 3.47
N ASP A 149 -3.00 -12.89 3.90
CA ASP A 149 -3.38 -14.13 3.22
C ASP A 149 -4.81 -14.63 3.55
N ALA A 150 -5.39 -14.16 4.66
CA ALA A 150 -6.70 -14.60 5.18
C ALA A 150 -7.90 -13.98 4.45
#